data_AF-A0A061BIW1-F1
#
_entry.id   AF-A0A061BIW1-F1
#
_cell.length_a   1.000
_cell.length_b   1.000
_cell.length_c   1.000
_cell.angle_alpha   90.00
_cell.angle_beta   90.00
_cell.angle_gamma   90.00
#
_symmetry.space_group_name_H-M   'P 1'
#
loop_
_entity.id
_entity.type
_entity.pdbx_description
1 polymer ?
#
loop_
_entity_poly.entity_id
_entity_poly.type
_entity_poly.pdbx_seq_one_letter_code
_entity_poly.pdbx_strand_id
1 'polypeptide(L)'
;MGFLSGVLGAVKNENEVTTYDNYIEKKLNEVLDEVNNNIGSGRDGLVEAVGAVKGWLEGYDKKLQEKTNNVTKHLDTLSKNIETNINDVNSFISYNVFQQRDACRLMATKMAADVNQSKEALKQLDNNAQNMLTPPLNSIHQAVDAFTKSAENNDLQVLNTTVREQLANLKTLLEGEVAARVNEMATNIDNAFEKKIHGPLKQINSELGRVKVALEGWISKAKKVVKAAMNKCNEIIKKLDGTTGTDDPEKRKAVEIAAEALRAKAQKLFDAADSVKNEIGSWVGNATGKVGDLDLALRKDLYDIKNSIKESMWDYITVDILPQFNVVKDKVGENETRKTKDAGNINHNWEELKKKITEYSNDIYKHEMNGVSGHIARIITNMGTYAGKFTEEGFKATVKEWIINIVNDENEYVNDKLQKYLENNYGQVSHTYKNADGTNDITDTFRNLIAQVIVQKLQNEVIKDIDRMVTPLLEAADDKINQYLQAVQMGCDQLAGGLEGVIEAKRVAQMSYDD
;
A
#
# COMPACT_ATOMS: atom_id res chain seq x y z
N MET A 1 -56.07 34.18 10.43
CA MET A 1 -55.69 33.83 11.81
C MET A 1 -56.05 32.39 12.16
N GLY A 2 -57.34 32.01 12.27
CA GLY A 2 -57.72 30.61 12.56
C GLY A 2 -57.16 29.56 11.59
N PHE A 3 -57.05 29.89 10.29
CA PHE A 3 -56.40 29.01 9.30
C PHE A 3 -54.92 28.74 9.61
N LEU A 4 -54.13 29.80 9.86
CA LEU A 4 -52.69 29.67 10.15
C LEU A 4 -52.45 28.89 11.44
N SER A 5 -53.24 29.16 12.48
CA SER A 5 -53.21 28.40 13.74
C SER A 5 -53.52 26.92 13.51
N GLY A 6 -54.54 26.60 12.69
CA GLY A 6 -54.90 25.23 12.35
C GLY A 6 -53.81 24.49 11.58
N VAL A 7 -53.23 25.11 10.54
CA VAL A 7 -52.17 24.51 9.71
C VAL A 7 -50.91 24.27 10.53
N LEU A 8 -50.42 25.29 11.24
CA LEU A 8 -49.23 25.17 12.09
C LEU A 8 -49.47 24.19 13.24
N GLY A 9 -50.69 24.19 13.79
CA GLY A 9 -51.11 23.28 14.84
C GLY A 9 -51.12 21.81 14.41
N ALA A 10 -51.43 21.53 13.14
CA ALA A 10 -51.42 20.18 12.58
C ALA A 10 -50.00 19.63 12.42
N VAL A 11 -49.05 20.46 11.98
CA VAL A 11 -47.68 20.02 11.67
C VAL A 11 -46.70 20.16 12.83
N LYS A 12 -47.06 20.83 13.93
CA LYS A 12 -46.12 21.18 15.02
C LYS A 12 -45.41 19.99 15.69
N ASN A 13 -46.01 18.80 15.61
CA ASN A 13 -45.47 17.58 16.21
C ASN A 13 -44.77 16.69 15.18
N GLU A 14 -44.76 17.07 13.91
CA GLU A 14 -44.06 16.33 12.85
C GLU A 14 -42.55 16.35 13.12
N ASN A 15 -41.88 15.27 12.76
CA ASN A 15 -40.45 15.13 13.05
C ASN A 15 -39.63 16.19 12.31
N GLU A 16 -39.99 16.48 11.07
CA GLU A 16 -39.37 17.50 10.21
C GLU A 16 -39.46 18.87 10.89
N VAL A 17 -40.63 19.21 11.42
CA VAL A 17 -40.88 20.50 12.08
C VAL A 17 -40.12 20.57 13.40
N THR A 18 -40.28 19.58 14.28
CA THR A 18 -39.67 19.57 15.61
C THR A 18 -38.14 19.53 15.57
N THR A 19 -37.55 18.84 14.59
CA THR A 19 -36.08 18.73 14.45
C THR A 19 -35.45 20.10 14.26
N TYR A 20 -35.94 20.90 13.31
CA TYR A 20 -35.32 22.19 13.02
C TYR A 20 -35.81 23.31 13.95
N ASP A 21 -37.05 23.23 14.43
CA ASP A 21 -37.58 24.16 15.43
C ASP A 21 -36.70 24.19 16.70
N ASN A 22 -36.10 23.06 17.07
CA ASN A 22 -35.15 22.97 18.19
C ASN A 22 -33.92 23.88 18.04
N TYR A 23 -33.55 24.31 16.83
CA TYR A 23 -32.42 25.19 16.57
C TYR A 23 -32.78 26.67 16.36
N ILE A 24 -34.07 27.01 16.35
CA ILE A 24 -34.56 28.38 16.15
C ILE A 24 -34.77 29.03 17.52
N GLU A 25 -34.55 30.35 17.64
CA GLU A 25 -34.73 31.07 18.90
C GLU A 25 -36.22 31.20 19.26
N LYS A 26 -37.03 31.76 18.35
CA LYS A 26 -38.49 31.83 18.49
C LYS A 26 -39.11 30.51 18.03
N LYS A 27 -39.64 29.72 18.97
CA LYS A 27 -40.19 28.38 18.71
C LYS A 27 -41.56 28.44 18.05
N LEU A 28 -41.93 27.37 17.33
CA LEU A 28 -43.24 27.25 16.70
C LEU A 28 -44.40 27.40 17.71
N ASN A 29 -44.23 26.92 18.94
CA ASN A 29 -45.25 27.09 19.98
C ASN A 29 -45.48 28.57 20.35
N GLU A 30 -44.42 29.38 20.41
CA GLU A 30 -44.55 30.82 20.68
C GLU A 30 -45.23 31.54 19.51
N VAL A 31 -44.92 31.13 18.28
CA VAL A 31 -45.57 31.62 17.06
C VAL A 31 -47.05 31.24 17.07
N LEU A 32 -47.39 30.01 17.47
CA LEU A 32 -48.77 29.56 17.60
C LEU A 32 -49.55 30.36 18.65
N ASP A 33 -48.94 30.68 19.79
CA ASP A 33 -49.57 31.50 20.83
C ASP A 33 -49.83 32.93 20.33
N GLU A 34 -48.86 33.53 19.65
CA GLU A 34 -49.01 34.87 19.05
C GLU A 34 -50.07 34.88 17.94
N VAL A 35 -50.13 33.83 17.13
CA VAL A 35 -51.17 33.67 16.12
C VAL A 35 -52.55 33.51 16.79
N ASN A 36 -52.65 32.74 17.88
CA ASN A 36 -53.92 32.53 18.59
C ASN A 36 -54.43 33.82 19.26
N ASN A 37 -53.53 34.58 19.89
CA ASN A 37 -53.87 35.84 20.55
C ASN A 37 -54.36 36.92 19.57
N ASN A 38 -53.95 36.81 18.32
CA ASN A 38 -54.35 37.73 17.26
C ASN A 38 -55.59 37.26 16.45
N ILE A 39 -56.32 36.24 16.92
CA ILE A 39 -57.61 35.87 16.31
C ILE A 39 -58.67 36.91 16.66
N GLY A 40 -59.24 37.56 15.63
CA GLY A 40 -60.35 38.50 15.80
C GLY A 40 -59.93 39.94 16.09
N SER A 41 -58.63 40.25 16.11
CA SER A 41 -58.10 41.61 16.31
C SER A 41 -58.04 42.46 15.03
N GLY A 42 -58.68 42.01 13.94
CA GLY A 42 -58.78 42.77 12.70
C GLY A 42 -57.46 42.87 11.93
N ARG A 43 -57.20 44.02 11.31
CA ARG A 43 -56.04 44.22 10.42
C ARG A 43 -54.73 44.08 11.18
N ASP A 44 -54.58 44.73 12.33
CA ASP A 44 -53.27 44.85 12.98
C ASP A 44 -52.75 43.50 13.45
N GLY A 45 -53.60 42.68 14.09
CA GLY A 45 -53.22 41.33 14.49
C GLY A 45 -52.93 40.38 13.33
N LEU A 46 -53.49 40.62 12.14
CA LEU A 46 -53.09 39.87 10.95
C LEU A 46 -51.66 40.22 10.51
N VAL A 47 -51.23 41.50 10.59
CA VAL A 47 -49.83 41.88 10.29
C VAL A 47 -48.89 41.14 11.25
N GLU A 48 -49.16 41.24 12.55
CA GLU A 48 -48.29 40.69 13.59
C GLU A 48 -48.13 39.19 13.44
N ALA A 49 -49.25 38.48 13.24
CA ALA A 49 -49.23 37.04 13.07
C ALA A 49 -48.51 36.56 11.82
N VAL A 50 -48.73 37.21 10.67
CA VAL A 50 -48.02 36.88 9.44
C VAL A 50 -46.52 37.16 9.61
N GLY A 51 -46.17 38.28 10.25
CA GLY A 51 -44.78 38.59 10.60
C GLY A 51 -44.14 37.53 11.50
N ALA A 52 -44.87 37.02 12.50
CA ALA A 52 -44.40 35.96 13.39
C ALA A 52 -44.16 34.63 12.65
N VAL A 53 -45.11 34.22 11.79
CA VAL A 53 -44.98 33.00 10.97
C VAL A 53 -43.84 33.12 9.97
N LYS A 54 -43.73 34.27 9.29
CA LYS A 54 -42.63 34.55 8.36
C LYS A 54 -41.27 34.46 9.04
N GLY A 55 -41.09 35.14 10.17
CA GLY A 55 -39.82 35.10 10.91
C GLY A 55 -39.44 33.68 11.35
N TRP A 56 -40.44 32.86 11.72
CA TRP A 56 -40.22 31.45 12.03
C TRP A 56 -39.81 30.63 10.81
N LEU A 57 -40.51 30.79 9.67
CA LEU A 57 -40.17 30.10 8.43
C LEU A 57 -38.77 30.46 7.92
N GLU A 58 -38.39 31.74 7.97
CA GLU A 58 -37.03 32.20 7.62
C GLU A 58 -35.97 31.56 8.54
N GLY A 59 -36.25 31.48 9.85
CA GLY A 59 -35.37 30.81 10.82
C GLY A 59 -35.26 29.31 10.57
N TYR A 60 -36.38 28.65 10.26
CA TYR A 60 -36.48 27.23 9.96
C TYR A 60 -35.70 26.87 8.71
N ASP A 61 -35.93 27.58 7.60
CA ASP A 61 -35.27 27.33 6.32
C ASP A 61 -33.75 27.50 6.45
N LYS A 62 -33.32 28.57 7.13
CA LYS A 62 -31.89 28.79 7.42
C LYS A 62 -31.26 27.62 8.18
N LYS A 63 -31.97 27.04 9.15
CA LYS A 63 -31.45 25.90 9.93
C LYS A 63 -31.46 24.61 9.16
N LEU A 64 -32.51 24.34 8.38
CA LEU A 64 -32.56 23.22 7.44
C LEU A 64 -31.36 23.29 6.47
N GLN A 65 -31.13 24.44 5.84
CA GLN A 65 -30.02 24.65 4.91
C GLN A 65 -28.65 24.48 5.58
N GLU A 66 -28.47 25.03 6.79
CA GLU A 66 -27.22 24.87 7.56
C GLU A 66 -26.91 23.38 7.82
N LYS A 67 -27.90 22.59 8.24
CA LYS A 67 -27.68 21.18 8.59
C LYS A 67 -27.48 20.31 7.35
N THR A 68 -28.24 20.51 6.28
CA THR A 68 -28.05 19.77 5.03
C THR A 68 -26.70 20.09 4.39
N ASN A 69 -26.27 21.35 4.40
CA ASN A 69 -24.96 21.78 3.90
C ASN A 69 -23.78 21.17 4.68
N ASN A 70 -23.94 20.91 5.98
CA ASN A 70 -22.89 20.24 6.76
C ASN A 70 -22.65 18.81 6.28
N VAL A 71 -23.70 18.07 5.88
CA VAL A 71 -23.56 16.72 5.33
C VAL A 71 -22.89 16.76 3.96
N THR A 72 -23.38 17.61 3.06
CA THR A 72 -22.87 17.68 1.67
C THR A 72 -21.43 18.15 1.60
N LYS A 73 -21.04 19.14 2.40
CA LYS A 73 -19.66 19.66 2.45
C LYS A 73 -18.62 18.55 2.70
N HIS A 74 -18.90 17.62 3.61
CA HIS A 74 -18.00 16.51 3.91
C HIS A 74 -17.97 15.49 2.77
N LEU A 75 -19.11 15.21 2.13
CA LEU A 75 -19.18 14.33 0.96
C LEU A 75 -18.49 14.91 -0.27
N ASP A 76 -18.59 16.22 -0.51
CA ASP A 76 -17.90 16.92 -1.60
C ASP A 76 -16.38 16.89 -1.39
N THR A 77 -15.95 17.07 -0.13
CA THR A 77 -14.54 16.96 0.25
C THR A 77 -14.03 15.55 0.01
N LEU A 78 -14.80 14.53 0.40
CA LEU A 78 -14.48 13.13 0.13
C LEU A 78 -14.36 12.85 -1.37
N SER A 79 -15.31 13.34 -2.18
CA SER A 79 -15.29 13.16 -3.64
C SER A 79 -14.03 13.74 -4.27
N LYS A 80 -13.68 14.98 -3.91
CA LYS A 80 -12.46 15.66 -4.40
C LYS A 80 -11.18 14.95 -3.93
N ASN A 81 -11.17 14.48 -2.68
CA ASN A 81 -10.05 13.71 -2.14
C ASN A 81 -9.86 12.40 -2.91
N ILE A 82 -10.95 11.69 -3.25
CA ILE A 82 -10.88 10.46 -4.06
C ILE A 82 -10.28 10.73 -5.44
N GLU A 83 -10.77 11.75 -6.15
CA GLU A 83 -10.24 12.13 -7.48
C GLU A 83 -8.74 12.47 -7.42
N THR A 84 -8.34 13.25 -6.42
CA THR A 84 -6.94 13.61 -6.21
C THR A 84 -6.10 12.37 -5.88
N ASN A 85 -6.57 11.51 -4.99
CA ASN A 85 -5.87 10.31 -4.58
C ASN A 85 -5.67 9.32 -5.73
N ILE A 86 -6.65 9.18 -6.64
CA ILE A 86 -6.51 8.33 -7.84
C ILE A 86 -5.35 8.82 -8.72
N ASN A 87 -5.24 10.14 -8.91
CA ASN A 87 -4.14 10.73 -9.68
C ASN A 87 -2.79 10.55 -8.98
N ASP A 88 -2.76 10.74 -7.66
CA ASP A 88 -1.55 10.59 -6.84
C ASP A 88 -1.05 9.14 -6.83
N VAL A 89 -1.95 8.15 -6.72
CA VAL A 89 -1.58 6.72 -6.77
C VAL A 89 -0.86 6.37 -8.07
N ASN A 90 -1.24 6.98 -9.19
CA ASN A 90 -0.54 6.76 -10.46
C ASN A 90 0.92 7.31 -10.44
N SER A 91 1.22 8.29 -9.59
CA SER A 91 2.56 8.86 -9.43
C SER A 91 3.51 8.04 -8.53
N PHE A 92 2.96 7.06 -7.79
CA PHE A 92 3.69 6.28 -6.78
C PHE A 92 4.72 5.29 -7.34
N ILE A 93 4.78 5.11 -8.66
CA ILE A 93 5.79 4.27 -9.34
C ILE A 93 7.23 4.66 -8.94
N SER A 94 7.47 5.93 -8.64
CA SER A 94 8.79 6.42 -8.21
C SER A 94 9.12 6.19 -6.73
N TYR A 95 8.13 5.82 -5.92
CA TYR A 95 8.27 5.67 -4.47
C TYR A 95 8.72 4.25 -4.11
N ASN A 96 9.48 4.10 -3.03
CA ASN A 96 9.73 2.78 -2.48
C ASN A 96 8.47 2.24 -1.76
N VAL A 97 8.41 0.92 -1.55
CA VAL A 97 7.23 0.25 -0.99
C VAL A 97 6.78 0.81 0.38
N PHE A 98 7.70 1.33 1.21
CA PHE A 98 7.35 1.94 2.50
C PHE A 98 6.67 3.29 2.32
N GLN A 99 7.19 4.13 1.41
CA GLN A 99 6.62 5.41 1.05
C GLN A 99 5.23 5.26 0.42
N GLN A 100 5.07 4.29 -0.49
CA GLN A 100 3.78 3.98 -1.11
C GLN A 100 2.73 3.61 -0.05
N ARG A 101 3.10 2.72 0.89
CA ARG A 101 2.22 2.31 1.98
C ARG A 101 1.81 3.47 2.86
N ASP A 102 2.77 4.26 3.34
CA ASP A 102 2.48 5.37 4.25
C ASP A 102 1.59 6.43 3.58
N ALA A 103 1.76 6.64 2.27
CA ALA A 103 0.87 7.49 1.48
C ALA A 103 -0.56 6.91 1.37
N CYS A 104 -0.71 5.63 1.02
CA CYS A 104 -2.02 4.96 1.00
C CYS A 104 -2.73 5.00 2.37
N ARG A 105 -1.99 4.80 3.47
CA ARG A 105 -2.55 4.88 4.83
C ARG A 105 -3.04 6.28 5.17
N LEU A 106 -2.30 7.31 4.76
CA LEU A 106 -2.71 8.70 4.95
C LEU A 106 -3.98 9.03 4.15
N MET A 107 -4.07 8.56 2.89
CA MET A 107 -5.26 8.70 2.05
C MET A 107 -6.48 8.06 2.70
N ALA A 108 -6.36 6.81 3.15
CA ALA A 108 -7.41 6.08 3.83
C ALA A 108 -7.88 6.81 5.11
N THR A 109 -6.94 7.32 5.90
CA THR A 109 -7.24 8.07 7.13
C THR A 109 -8.09 9.31 6.84
N LYS A 110 -7.74 10.08 5.80
CA LYS A 110 -8.51 11.28 5.40
C LYS A 110 -9.92 10.91 4.94
N MET A 111 -10.04 9.90 4.08
CA MET A 111 -11.34 9.43 3.59
C MET A 111 -12.23 8.93 4.73
N ALA A 112 -11.66 8.19 5.68
CA ALA A 112 -12.38 7.71 6.87
C ALA A 112 -12.87 8.87 7.76
N ALA A 113 -12.07 9.93 7.89
CA ALA A 113 -12.46 11.14 8.62
C ALA A 113 -13.66 11.84 7.97
N ASP A 114 -13.63 12.04 6.65
CA ASP A 114 -14.73 12.69 5.91
C ASP A 114 -16.05 11.89 6.01
N VAL A 115 -15.98 10.55 5.93
CA VAL A 115 -17.15 9.68 6.14
C VAL A 115 -17.70 9.79 7.56
N ASN A 116 -16.83 9.77 8.57
CA ASN A 116 -17.27 9.88 9.96
C ASN A 116 -17.91 11.24 10.25
N GLN A 117 -17.36 12.31 9.70
CA GLN A 117 -17.94 13.65 9.80
C GLN A 117 -19.30 13.74 9.10
N SER A 118 -19.45 13.12 7.93
CA SER A 118 -20.72 13.03 7.21
C SER A 118 -21.78 12.29 8.03
N LYS A 119 -21.40 11.17 8.67
CA LYS A 119 -22.28 10.39 9.55
C LYS A 119 -22.73 11.18 10.78
N GLU A 120 -21.83 11.98 11.35
CA GLU A 120 -22.17 12.80 12.51
C GLU A 120 -23.10 13.96 12.13
N ALA A 121 -22.85 14.61 10.98
CA ALA A 121 -23.73 15.63 10.45
C ALA A 121 -25.13 15.08 10.12
N LEU A 122 -25.22 13.84 9.63
CA LEU A 122 -26.49 13.19 9.29
C LEU A 122 -27.43 13.06 10.50
N LYS A 123 -26.88 12.80 11.70
CA LYS A 123 -27.68 12.70 12.94
C LYS A 123 -28.41 13.99 13.32
N GLN A 124 -28.03 15.12 12.72
CA GLN A 124 -28.63 16.43 12.98
C GLN A 124 -29.80 16.74 12.03
N LEU A 125 -30.08 15.87 11.05
CA LEU A 125 -31.23 15.97 10.15
C LEU A 125 -32.46 15.26 10.70
N ASP A 126 -33.62 15.53 10.11
CA ASP A 126 -34.86 14.82 10.40
C ASP A 126 -34.80 13.33 10.00
N ASN A 127 -35.68 12.51 10.58
CA ASN A 127 -35.73 11.07 10.36
C ASN A 127 -35.93 10.69 8.89
N ASN A 128 -36.68 11.48 8.12
CA ASN A 128 -36.90 11.19 6.71
C ASN A 128 -35.61 11.37 5.91
N ALA A 129 -34.90 12.49 6.09
CA ALA A 129 -33.59 12.71 5.50
C ALA A 129 -32.56 11.66 5.97
N GLN A 130 -32.56 11.31 7.26
CA GLN A 130 -31.71 10.24 7.80
C GLN A 130 -31.98 8.89 7.13
N ASN A 131 -33.24 8.49 7.02
CA ASN A 131 -33.63 7.21 6.40
C ASN A 131 -33.24 7.16 4.92
N MET A 132 -33.31 8.29 4.21
CA MET A 132 -32.92 8.38 2.80
C MET A 132 -31.40 8.30 2.61
N LEU A 133 -30.61 8.96 3.46
CA LEU A 133 -29.15 9.11 3.28
C LEU A 133 -28.33 8.04 4.01
N THR A 134 -28.89 7.36 5.01
CA THR A 134 -28.19 6.31 5.77
C THR A 134 -27.76 5.13 4.89
N PRO A 135 -28.62 4.54 4.04
CA PRO A 135 -28.21 3.42 3.19
C PRO A 135 -27.02 3.73 2.27
N PRO A 136 -27.02 4.82 1.46
CA PRO A 136 -25.87 5.13 0.61
C PRO A 136 -24.63 5.52 1.42
N LEU A 137 -24.76 6.25 2.53
CA LEU A 137 -23.62 6.61 3.37
C LEU A 137 -22.95 5.39 4.02
N ASN A 138 -23.73 4.37 4.36
CA ASN A 138 -23.21 3.10 4.85
C ASN A 138 -22.44 2.32 3.78
N SER A 139 -22.88 2.34 2.52
CA SER A 139 -22.13 1.75 1.40
C SER A 139 -20.77 2.44 1.22
N ILE A 140 -20.74 3.78 1.26
CA ILE A 140 -19.48 4.55 1.21
C ILE A 140 -18.57 4.16 2.39
N HIS A 141 -19.13 4.08 3.60
CA HIS A 141 -18.36 3.69 4.77
C HIS A 141 -17.77 2.29 4.66
N GLN A 142 -18.52 1.31 4.15
CA GLN A 142 -18.00 -0.05 3.94
C GLN A 142 -16.83 -0.08 2.95
N ALA A 143 -16.93 0.68 1.86
CA ALA A 143 -15.84 0.76 0.87
C ALA A 143 -14.59 1.44 1.46
N VAL A 144 -14.76 2.55 2.18
CA VAL A 144 -13.64 3.26 2.84
C VAL A 144 -13.02 2.41 3.96
N ASP A 145 -13.81 1.68 4.73
CA ASP A 145 -13.33 0.77 5.77
C ASP A 145 -12.55 -0.41 5.17
N ALA A 146 -13.03 -1.00 4.07
CA ALA A 146 -12.31 -2.03 3.33
C ALA A 146 -10.97 -1.51 2.78
N PHE A 147 -10.95 -0.29 2.23
CA PHE A 147 -9.71 0.35 1.77
C PHE A 147 -8.75 0.64 2.93
N THR A 148 -9.26 1.11 4.07
CA THR A 148 -8.46 1.38 5.28
C THR A 148 -7.79 0.12 5.79
N LYS A 149 -8.53 -0.98 5.94
CA LYS A 149 -7.99 -2.30 6.34
C LYS A 149 -6.92 -2.79 5.38
N SER A 150 -7.10 -2.57 4.08
CA SER A 150 -6.10 -2.91 3.06
C SER A 150 -4.83 -2.07 3.20
N ALA A 151 -4.97 -0.76 3.40
CA ALA A 151 -3.84 0.17 3.55
C ALA A 151 -3.06 -0.04 4.87
N GLU A 152 -3.72 -0.56 5.91
CA GLU A 152 -3.10 -0.92 7.19
C GLU A 152 -2.43 -2.30 7.18
N ASN A 153 -2.66 -3.13 6.14
CA ASN A 153 -2.03 -4.43 6.03
C ASN A 153 -0.48 -4.27 5.98
N ASN A 154 0.19 -4.92 6.92
CA ASN A 154 1.63 -4.84 7.11
C ASN A 154 2.38 -6.06 6.56
N ASP A 155 1.71 -6.99 5.87
CA ASP A 155 2.29 -8.26 5.41
C ASP A 155 3.46 -8.02 4.46
N LEU A 156 3.34 -7.07 3.52
CA LEU A 156 4.44 -6.69 2.63
C LEU A 156 5.65 -6.11 3.38
N GLN A 157 5.41 -5.37 4.47
CA GLN A 157 6.48 -4.83 5.31
C GLN A 157 7.20 -5.95 6.08
N VAL A 158 6.42 -6.86 6.67
CA VAL A 158 6.92 -8.03 7.39
C VAL A 158 7.72 -8.91 6.45
N LEU A 159 7.21 -9.17 5.25
CA LEU A 159 7.88 -9.96 4.22
C LEU A 159 9.20 -9.31 3.79
N ASN A 160 9.20 -8.01 3.46
CA ASN A 160 10.41 -7.31 3.03
C ASN A 160 11.48 -7.28 4.14
N THR A 161 11.06 -7.11 5.40
CA THR A 161 11.97 -7.14 6.55
C THR A 161 12.54 -8.55 6.74
N THR A 162 11.69 -9.58 6.70
CA THR A 162 12.10 -10.99 6.80
C THR A 162 13.08 -11.38 5.70
N VAL A 163 12.81 -10.99 4.44
CA VAL A 163 13.71 -11.25 3.31
C VAL A 163 15.07 -10.59 3.53
N ARG A 164 15.09 -9.33 4.00
CA ARG A 164 16.34 -8.63 4.31
C ARG A 164 17.15 -9.35 5.39
N GLU A 165 16.50 -9.78 6.46
CA GLU A 165 17.14 -10.50 7.57
C GLU A 165 17.66 -11.87 7.12
N GLN A 166 16.89 -12.64 6.37
CA GLN A 166 17.30 -13.95 5.86
C GLN A 166 18.47 -13.84 4.88
N LEU A 167 18.48 -12.83 4.00
CA LEU A 167 19.63 -12.58 3.11
C LEU A 167 20.90 -12.18 3.89
N ALA A 168 20.75 -11.38 4.95
CA ALA A 168 21.88 -11.02 5.81
C ALA A 168 22.43 -12.24 6.59
N ASN A 169 21.53 -13.10 7.10
CA ASN A 169 21.91 -14.34 7.76
C ASN A 169 22.62 -15.30 6.80
N LEU A 170 22.07 -15.48 5.58
CA LEU A 170 22.69 -16.30 4.54
C LEU A 170 24.07 -15.80 4.19
N LYS A 171 24.25 -14.48 4.01
CA LYS A 171 25.56 -13.87 3.76
C LYS A 171 26.55 -14.21 4.88
N THR A 172 26.14 -14.05 6.14
CA THR A 172 26.98 -14.32 7.31
C THR A 172 27.36 -15.80 7.40
N LEU A 173 26.42 -16.71 7.18
CA LEU A 173 26.67 -18.16 7.16
C LEU A 173 27.63 -18.54 6.02
N LEU A 174 27.43 -17.98 4.84
CA LEU A 174 28.30 -18.21 3.68
C LEU A 174 29.73 -17.71 3.95
N GLU A 175 29.88 -16.48 4.46
CA GLU A 175 31.19 -15.92 4.82
C GLU A 175 31.88 -16.76 5.90
N GLY A 176 31.13 -17.26 6.89
CA GLY A 176 31.62 -18.16 7.92
C GLY A 176 32.11 -19.51 7.40
N GLU A 177 31.32 -20.17 6.55
CA GLU A 177 31.66 -21.48 5.96
C GLU A 177 32.87 -21.37 5.02
N VAL A 178 32.91 -20.33 4.19
CA VAL A 178 34.06 -20.06 3.32
C VAL A 178 35.33 -19.85 4.15
N ALA A 179 35.26 -19.03 5.21
CA ALA A 179 36.40 -18.82 6.10
C ALA A 179 36.85 -20.10 6.81
N ALA A 180 35.91 -20.91 7.30
CA ALA A 180 36.20 -22.18 7.95
C ALA A 180 36.93 -23.15 7.01
N ARG A 181 36.42 -23.34 5.78
CA ARG A 181 37.04 -24.23 4.79
C ARG A 181 38.42 -23.74 4.34
N VAL A 182 38.59 -22.43 4.15
CA VAL A 182 39.91 -21.86 3.81
C VAL A 182 40.91 -22.10 4.94
N ASN A 183 40.52 -21.93 6.20
CA ASN A 183 41.38 -22.18 7.35
C ASN A 183 41.71 -23.66 7.54
N GLU A 184 40.73 -24.56 7.36
CA GLU A 184 40.96 -26.00 7.40
C GLU A 184 41.95 -26.42 6.30
N MET A 185 41.79 -25.86 5.10
CA MET A 185 42.69 -26.12 3.99
C MET A 185 44.12 -25.61 4.26
N ALA A 186 44.27 -24.38 4.74
CA ALA A 186 45.57 -23.84 5.12
C ALA A 186 46.26 -24.75 6.14
N THR A 187 45.52 -25.17 7.18
CA THR A 187 46.00 -26.10 8.20
C THR A 187 46.41 -27.45 7.62
N ASN A 188 45.63 -28.00 6.69
CA ASN A 188 45.94 -29.28 6.05
C ASN A 188 47.18 -29.18 5.14
N ILE A 189 47.34 -28.08 4.40
CA ILE A 189 48.53 -27.80 3.58
C ILE A 189 49.76 -27.68 4.46
N ASP A 190 49.70 -26.89 5.54
CA ASP A 190 50.82 -26.72 6.48
C ASP A 190 51.21 -28.04 7.11
N ASN A 191 50.23 -28.82 7.58
CA ASN A 191 50.47 -30.14 8.15
C ASN A 191 51.09 -31.13 7.13
N ALA A 192 50.62 -31.11 5.88
CA ALA A 192 51.16 -31.95 4.83
C ALA A 192 52.58 -31.53 4.45
N PHE A 193 52.85 -30.23 4.34
CA PHE A 193 54.17 -29.67 4.08
C PHE A 193 55.15 -30.06 5.18
N GLU A 194 54.78 -29.87 6.44
CA GLU A 194 55.63 -30.21 7.59
C GLU A 194 55.96 -31.71 7.62
N LYS A 195 54.96 -32.58 7.45
CA LYS A 195 55.14 -34.04 7.54
C LYS A 195 55.83 -34.65 6.33
N LYS A 196 55.45 -34.25 5.12
CA LYS A 196 55.89 -34.93 3.87
C LYS A 196 57.12 -34.27 3.24
N ILE A 197 57.40 -33.00 3.54
CA ILE A 197 58.48 -32.24 2.88
C ILE A 197 59.53 -31.77 3.89
N HIS A 198 59.13 -30.89 4.82
CA HIS A 198 60.09 -30.25 5.72
C HIS A 198 60.76 -31.28 6.64
N GLY A 199 60.00 -32.22 7.21
CA GLY A 199 60.52 -33.33 8.02
C GLY A 199 61.58 -34.16 7.27
N PRO A 200 61.26 -34.76 6.11
CA PRO A 200 62.23 -35.52 5.32
C PRO A 200 63.46 -34.71 4.87
N LEU A 201 63.29 -33.45 4.44
CA LEU A 201 64.42 -32.58 4.08
C LEU A 201 65.34 -32.33 5.28
N LYS A 202 64.77 -32.07 6.46
CA LYS A 202 65.53 -31.91 7.69
C LYS A 202 66.31 -33.17 8.05
N GLN A 203 65.71 -34.35 7.83
CA GLN A 203 66.40 -35.63 8.01
C GLN A 203 67.56 -35.81 7.03
N ILE A 204 67.32 -35.60 5.73
CA ILE A 204 68.37 -35.69 4.68
C ILE A 204 69.52 -34.72 4.99
N ASN A 205 69.21 -33.48 5.37
CA ASN A 205 70.24 -32.50 5.72
C ASN A 205 71.07 -32.94 6.93
N SER A 206 70.44 -33.54 7.94
CA SER A 206 71.14 -34.14 9.08
C SER A 206 72.03 -35.32 8.67
N GLU A 207 71.55 -36.21 7.81
CA GLU A 207 72.31 -37.36 7.31
C GLU A 207 73.51 -36.93 6.44
N LEU A 208 73.33 -35.97 5.54
CA LEU A 208 74.41 -35.35 4.76
C LEU A 208 75.44 -34.68 5.68
N GLY A 209 75.00 -33.99 6.73
CA GLY A 209 75.89 -33.42 7.74
C GLY A 209 76.77 -34.49 8.40
N ARG A 210 76.22 -35.65 8.74
CA ARG A 210 76.99 -36.78 9.30
C ARG A 210 77.99 -37.35 8.31
N VAL A 211 77.59 -37.55 7.05
CA VAL A 211 78.48 -38.01 5.98
C VAL A 211 79.64 -37.04 5.78
N LYS A 212 79.35 -35.73 5.72
CA LYS A 212 80.38 -34.68 5.61
C LYS A 212 81.41 -34.77 6.73
N VAL A 213 80.96 -34.86 7.99
CA VAL A 213 81.86 -34.99 9.15
C VAL A 213 82.70 -36.26 9.07
N ALA A 214 82.11 -37.38 8.66
CA ALA A 214 82.83 -38.63 8.48
C ALA A 214 83.93 -38.52 7.39
N LEU A 215 83.61 -37.91 6.25
CA LEU A 215 84.54 -37.67 5.15
C LEU A 215 85.68 -36.74 5.56
N GLU A 216 85.38 -35.63 6.24
CA GLU A 216 86.41 -34.72 6.78
C GLU A 216 87.35 -35.47 7.73
N GLY A 217 86.80 -36.35 8.57
CA GLY A 217 87.56 -37.25 9.44
C GLY A 217 88.47 -38.21 8.66
N TRP A 218 87.95 -38.85 7.62
CA TRP A 218 88.71 -39.77 6.75
C TRP A 218 89.82 -39.05 5.99
N ILE A 219 89.54 -37.89 5.40
CA ILE A 219 90.51 -37.04 4.72
C ILE A 219 91.64 -36.65 5.69
N SER A 220 91.30 -36.26 6.92
CA SER A 220 92.28 -35.91 7.93
C SER A 220 93.19 -37.09 8.30
N LYS A 221 92.62 -38.28 8.50
CA LYS A 221 93.38 -39.51 8.75
C LYS A 221 94.28 -39.88 7.56
N ALA A 222 93.75 -39.84 6.34
CA ALA A 222 94.49 -40.13 5.12
C ALA A 222 95.67 -39.17 4.92
N LYS A 223 95.45 -37.86 5.11
CA LYS A 223 96.54 -36.85 5.07
C LYS A 223 97.67 -37.18 6.04
N LYS A 224 97.37 -37.64 7.27
CA LYS A 224 98.39 -38.07 8.24
C LYS A 224 99.18 -39.28 7.75
N VAL A 225 98.49 -40.29 7.22
CA VAL A 225 99.13 -41.51 6.69
C VAL A 225 100.03 -41.19 5.50
N VAL A 226 99.55 -40.40 4.53
CA VAL A 226 100.33 -39.97 3.37
C VAL A 226 101.54 -39.14 3.81
N LYS A 227 101.38 -38.19 4.75
CA LYS A 227 102.51 -37.41 5.27
C LYS A 227 103.56 -38.30 5.94
N ALA A 228 103.14 -39.28 6.74
CA ALA A 228 104.05 -40.23 7.36
C ALA A 228 104.77 -41.12 6.32
N ALA A 229 104.05 -41.53 5.26
CA ALA A 229 104.63 -42.26 4.14
C ALA A 229 105.66 -41.42 3.37
N MET A 230 105.33 -40.16 3.05
CA MET A 230 106.26 -39.21 2.40
C MET A 230 107.52 -39.00 3.23
N ASN A 231 107.39 -38.82 4.55
CA ASN A 231 108.54 -38.70 5.44
C ASN A 231 109.45 -39.95 5.39
N LYS A 232 108.86 -41.15 5.41
CA LYS A 232 109.60 -42.41 5.26
C LYS A 232 110.26 -42.56 3.89
N CYS A 233 109.58 -42.18 2.80
CA CYS A 233 110.19 -42.13 1.48
C CYS A 233 111.39 -41.19 1.46
N ASN A 234 111.26 -40.01 2.07
CA ASN A 234 112.37 -39.05 2.16
C ASN A 234 113.53 -39.60 2.99
N GLU A 235 113.27 -40.33 4.09
CA GLU A 235 114.31 -41.04 4.85
C GLU A 235 115.00 -42.14 4.03
N ILE A 236 114.25 -42.87 3.21
CA ILE A 236 114.78 -43.91 2.31
C ILE A 236 115.63 -43.27 1.19
N ILE A 237 115.14 -42.20 0.56
CA ILE A 237 115.87 -41.43 -0.46
C ILE A 237 117.17 -40.89 0.15
N LYS A 238 117.14 -40.33 1.37
CA LYS A 238 118.35 -39.91 2.10
C LYS A 238 119.32 -41.05 2.42
N LYS A 239 118.84 -42.28 2.57
CA LYS A 239 119.70 -43.46 2.76
C LYS A 239 120.25 -44.00 1.44
N LEU A 240 119.58 -43.74 0.32
CA LEU A 240 119.95 -44.18 -1.03
C LEU A 240 120.76 -43.13 -1.81
N ASP A 241 120.75 -41.86 -1.40
CA ASP A 241 121.49 -40.74 -2.05
C ASP A 241 123.02 -40.84 -1.90
N GLY A 242 123.52 -41.90 -1.28
CA GLY A 242 124.93 -42.31 -1.39
C GLY A 242 125.91 -41.48 -0.56
N THR A 243 125.45 -40.71 0.44
CA THR A 243 126.35 -39.91 1.29
C THR A 243 126.98 -40.69 2.46
N THR A 244 126.59 -41.95 2.69
CA THR A 244 127.31 -42.88 3.59
C THR A 244 127.57 -44.20 2.87
N GLY A 245 128.81 -44.36 2.40
CA GLY A 245 129.25 -45.54 1.67
C GLY A 245 129.00 -46.84 2.42
N THR A 246 128.13 -47.68 1.86
CA THR A 246 128.22 -49.14 1.91
C THR A 246 127.44 -49.65 0.71
N ASP A 247 128.15 -50.11 -0.32
CA ASP A 247 127.60 -50.81 -1.48
C ASP A 247 127.22 -52.23 -1.04
N ASP A 248 126.19 -52.31 -0.19
CA ASP A 248 125.72 -53.53 0.45
C ASP A 248 124.42 -53.99 -0.25
N PRO A 249 124.50 -55.05 -1.09
CA PRO A 249 123.36 -55.58 -1.84
C PRO A 249 122.17 -55.95 -0.94
N GLU A 250 122.40 -56.34 0.32
CA GLU A 250 121.32 -56.71 1.24
C GLU A 250 120.51 -55.49 1.70
N LYS A 251 121.15 -54.34 1.92
CA LYS A 251 120.46 -53.09 2.28
C LYS A 251 119.62 -52.57 1.12
N ARG A 252 120.12 -52.70 -0.11
CA ARG A 252 119.40 -52.29 -1.32
C ARG A 252 118.15 -53.16 -1.54
N LYS A 253 118.26 -54.47 -1.32
CA LYS A 253 117.13 -55.42 -1.34
C LYS A 253 116.10 -55.13 -0.23
N ALA A 254 116.55 -54.77 0.96
CA ALA A 254 115.64 -54.37 2.05
C ALA A 254 114.86 -53.08 1.74
N VAL A 255 115.48 -52.14 1.03
CA VAL A 255 114.82 -50.91 0.56
C VAL A 255 113.80 -51.20 -0.54
N GLU A 256 114.13 -52.08 -1.50
CA GLU A 256 113.19 -52.56 -2.52
C GLU A 256 111.95 -53.19 -1.86
N ILE A 257 112.14 -54.10 -0.89
CA ILE A 257 111.04 -54.73 -0.13
C ILE A 257 110.18 -53.67 0.59
N ALA A 258 110.80 -52.65 1.20
CA ALA A 258 110.07 -51.58 1.88
C ALA A 258 109.29 -50.68 0.90
N ALA A 259 109.85 -50.39 -0.27
CA ALA A 259 109.20 -49.64 -1.34
C ALA A 259 108.02 -50.41 -1.93
N GLU A 260 108.16 -51.72 -2.15
CA GLU A 260 107.09 -52.63 -2.57
C GLU A 260 105.93 -52.63 -1.54
N ALA A 261 106.27 -52.75 -0.26
CA ALA A 261 105.28 -52.73 0.83
C ALA A 261 104.55 -51.39 0.91
N LEU A 262 105.22 -50.28 0.60
CA LEU A 262 104.60 -48.96 0.57
C LEU A 262 103.70 -48.78 -0.65
N ARG A 263 104.14 -49.20 -1.84
CA ARG A 263 103.33 -49.25 -3.06
C ARG A 263 102.05 -50.04 -2.83
N ALA A 264 102.15 -51.21 -2.17
CA ALA A 264 100.99 -52.02 -1.82
C ALA A 264 100.01 -51.29 -0.87
N LYS A 265 100.51 -50.54 0.11
CA LYS A 265 99.67 -49.74 1.02
C LYS A 265 99.05 -48.53 0.33
N ALA A 266 99.78 -47.87 -0.56
CA ALA A 266 99.28 -46.76 -1.37
C ALA A 266 98.17 -47.23 -2.32
N GLN A 267 98.33 -48.40 -2.94
CA GLN A 267 97.30 -49.01 -3.77
C GLN A 267 96.03 -49.29 -2.96
N LYS A 268 96.15 -49.94 -1.79
CA LYS A 268 94.99 -50.18 -0.91
C LYS A 268 94.25 -48.90 -0.51
N LEU A 269 94.97 -47.79 -0.32
CA LEU A 269 94.37 -46.50 -0.02
C LEU A 269 93.66 -45.89 -1.24
N PHE A 270 94.25 -46.01 -2.43
CA PHE A 270 93.63 -45.58 -3.68
C PHE A 270 92.34 -46.36 -3.94
N ASP A 271 92.37 -47.68 -3.79
CA ASP A 271 91.20 -48.54 -3.97
C ASP A 271 90.07 -48.17 -2.98
N ALA A 272 90.41 -47.88 -1.72
CA ALA A 272 89.45 -47.42 -0.72
C ALA A 272 88.85 -46.04 -1.07
N ALA A 273 89.67 -45.11 -1.58
CA ALA A 273 89.20 -43.80 -2.00
C ALA A 273 88.28 -43.87 -3.24
N ASP A 274 88.60 -44.75 -4.19
CA ASP A 274 87.79 -44.98 -5.39
C ASP A 274 86.45 -45.64 -5.04
N SER A 275 86.44 -46.58 -4.09
CA SER A 275 85.22 -47.17 -3.54
C SER A 275 84.30 -46.11 -2.92
N VAL A 276 84.83 -45.20 -2.09
CA VAL A 276 84.05 -44.12 -1.47
C VAL A 276 83.50 -43.14 -2.51
N LYS A 277 84.28 -42.82 -3.56
CA LYS A 277 83.82 -41.96 -4.66
C LYS A 277 82.59 -42.57 -5.36
N ASN A 278 82.60 -43.87 -5.59
CA ASN A 278 81.48 -44.59 -6.21
C ASN A 278 80.24 -44.62 -5.30
N GLU A 279 80.41 -44.81 -3.98
CA GLU A 279 79.31 -44.75 -3.01
C GLU A 279 78.66 -43.36 -2.94
N ILE A 280 79.45 -42.28 -2.98
CA ILE A 280 78.94 -40.91 -3.03
C ILE A 280 78.06 -40.69 -4.27
N GLY A 281 78.49 -41.20 -5.44
CA GLY A 281 77.68 -41.13 -6.66
C GLY A 281 76.32 -41.82 -6.51
N SER A 282 76.29 -42.98 -5.87
CA SER A 282 75.05 -43.70 -5.57
C SER A 282 74.14 -42.92 -4.61
N TRP A 283 74.69 -42.35 -3.53
CA TRP A 283 73.92 -41.56 -2.58
C TRP A 283 73.34 -40.29 -3.20
N VAL A 284 74.11 -39.58 -4.02
CA VAL A 284 73.62 -38.40 -4.77
C VAL A 284 72.52 -38.80 -5.75
N GLY A 285 72.66 -39.93 -6.45
CA GLY A 285 71.63 -40.48 -7.32
C GLY A 285 70.33 -40.78 -6.58
N ASN A 286 70.42 -41.45 -5.42
CA ASN A 286 69.25 -41.75 -4.58
C ASN A 286 68.56 -40.49 -4.06
N ALA A 287 69.33 -39.51 -3.58
CA ALA A 287 68.78 -38.23 -3.14
C ALA A 287 68.07 -37.49 -4.28
N THR A 288 68.66 -37.47 -5.48
CA THR A 288 68.07 -36.87 -6.68
C THR A 288 66.77 -37.56 -7.07
N GLY A 289 66.73 -38.90 -7.04
CA GLY A 289 65.52 -39.68 -7.29
C GLY A 289 64.40 -39.36 -6.30
N LYS A 290 64.70 -39.29 -5.00
CA LYS A 290 63.71 -38.94 -3.96
C LYS A 290 63.16 -37.52 -4.09
N VAL A 291 63.98 -36.57 -4.55
CA VAL A 291 63.51 -35.21 -4.88
C VAL A 291 62.58 -35.22 -6.10
N GLY A 292 62.87 -36.04 -7.11
CA GLY A 292 61.99 -36.23 -8.27
C GLY A 292 60.64 -36.85 -7.89
N ASP A 293 60.65 -37.90 -7.05
CA ASP A 293 59.43 -38.52 -6.51
C ASP A 293 58.56 -37.48 -5.77
N LEU A 294 59.20 -36.57 -5.02
CA LEU A 294 58.52 -35.52 -4.28
C LEU A 294 57.87 -34.47 -5.19
N ASP A 295 58.54 -34.04 -6.27
CA ASP A 295 57.96 -33.09 -7.24
C ASP A 295 56.70 -33.68 -7.90
N LEU A 296 56.75 -34.95 -8.27
CA LEU A 296 55.60 -35.65 -8.87
C LEU A 296 54.43 -35.76 -7.89
N ALA A 297 54.69 -36.13 -6.64
CA ALA A 297 53.66 -36.22 -5.61
C ALA A 297 53.02 -34.85 -5.31
N LEU A 298 53.82 -33.78 -5.24
CA LEU A 298 53.35 -32.41 -5.04
C LEU A 298 52.42 -31.94 -6.16
N ARG A 299 52.82 -32.16 -7.41
CA ARG A 299 51.99 -31.80 -8.58
C ARG A 299 50.65 -32.51 -8.56
N LYS A 300 50.64 -33.79 -8.17
CA LYS A 300 49.41 -34.58 -8.07
C LYS A 300 48.51 -34.09 -6.93
N ASP A 301 49.02 -33.99 -5.71
CA ASP A 301 48.24 -33.55 -4.54
C ASP A 301 47.64 -32.14 -4.78
N LEU A 302 48.41 -31.22 -5.39
CA LEU A 302 47.92 -29.87 -5.74
C LEU A 302 46.82 -29.89 -6.83
N TYR A 303 46.94 -30.78 -7.82
CA TYR A 303 45.93 -30.94 -8.86
C TYR A 303 44.62 -31.51 -8.28
N ASP A 304 44.71 -32.51 -7.42
CA ASP A 304 43.55 -33.16 -6.80
C ASP A 304 42.81 -32.18 -5.86
N ILE A 305 43.54 -31.41 -5.03
CA ILE A 305 42.96 -30.36 -4.19
C ILE A 305 42.24 -29.31 -5.04
N LYS A 306 42.87 -28.84 -6.12
CA LYS A 306 42.28 -27.84 -7.03
C LYS A 306 40.95 -28.31 -7.61
N ASN A 307 40.85 -29.58 -8.00
CA ASN A 307 39.62 -30.12 -8.57
C ASN A 307 38.55 -30.33 -7.51
N SER A 308 38.90 -30.86 -6.33
CA SER A 308 37.96 -31.02 -5.23
C SER A 308 37.34 -29.70 -4.77
N ILE A 309 38.11 -28.61 -4.76
CA ILE A 309 37.60 -27.25 -4.49
C ILE A 309 36.59 -26.83 -5.56
N LYS A 310 36.94 -26.99 -6.84
CA LYS A 310 36.06 -26.60 -7.94
C LYS A 310 34.73 -27.36 -7.88
N GLU A 311 34.78 -28.67 -7.66
CA GLU A 311 33.59 -29.52 -7.55
C GLU A 311 32.74 -29.12 -6.34
N SER A 312 33.34 -29.00 -5.14
CA SER A 312 32.60 -28.64 -3.93
C SER A 312 31.94 -27.26 -4.01
N MET A 313 32.63 -26.27 -4.59
CA MET A 313 32.06 -24.93 -4.81
C MET A 313 30.91 -24.97 -5.83
N TRP A 314 31.05 -25.76 -6.89
CA TRP A 314 30.03 -25.91 -7.89
C TRP A 314 28.78 -26.59 -7.33
N ASP A 315 28.95 -27.67 -6.55
CA ASP A 315 27.85 -28.37 -5.88
C ASP A 315 27.11 -27.45 -4.92
N TYR A 316 27.80 -26.71 -4.05
CA TYR A 316 27.15 -25.77 -3.14
C TYR A 316 26.35 -24.68 -3.88
N ILE A 317 26.92 -24.10 -4.94
CA ILE A 317 26.22 -23.08 -5.74
C ILE A 317 24.99 -23.68 -6.42
N THR A 318 25.12 -24.87 -7.01
CA THR A 318 24.05 -25.45 -7.83
C THR A 318 22.97 -26.16 -7.03
N VAL A 319 23.33 -26.82 -5.93
CA VAL A 319 22.42 -27.62 -5.10
C VAL A 319 21.81 -26.79 -4.00
N ASP A 320 22.60 -25.98 -3.29
CA ASP A 320 22.10 -25.29 -2.09
C ASP A 320 21.61 -23.87 -2.41
N ILE A 321 22.35 -23.12 -3.24
CA ILE A 321 22.06 -21.70 -3.48
C ILE A 321 21.08 -21.48 -4.64
N LEU A 322 21.32 -22.11 -5.79
CA LEU A 322 20.53 -21.86 -7.01
C LEU A 322 19.03 -22.15 -6.82
N PRO A 323 18.61 -23.23 -6.14
CA PRO A 323 17.18 -23.49 -5.91
C PRO A 323 16.53 -22.42 -5.03
N GLN A 324 17.21 -21.98 -3.97
CA GLN A 324 16.71 -20.91 -3.10
C GLN A 324 16.60 -19.59 -3.85
N PHE A 325 17.62 -19.25 -4.65
CA PHE A 325 17.60 -18.06 -5.50
C PHE A 325 16.45 -18.11 -6.52
N ASN A 326 16.22 -19.26 -7.16
CA ASN A 326 15.12 -19.44 -8.10
C ASN A 326 13.75 -19.30 -7.43
N VAL A 327 13.58 -19.75 -6.18
CA VAL A 327 12.34 -19.51 -5.42
C VAL A 327 12.11 -18.01 -5.18
N VAL A 328 13.15 -17.26 -4.79
CA VAL A 328 13.03 -15.80 -4.61
C VAL A 328 12.74 -15.13 -5.95
N LYS A 329 13.46 -15.49 -7.01
CA LYS A 329 13.26 -14.97 -8.37
C LYS A 329 11.85 -15.23 -8.88
N ASP A 330 11.30 -16.41 -8.67
CA ASP A 330 9.96 -16.77 -9.15
C ASP A 330 8.85 -16.07 -8.36
N LYS A 331 9.07 -15.80 -7.06
CA LYS A 331 8.10 -15.10 -6.19
C LYS A 331 8.17 -13.58 -6.29
N VAL A 332 9.33 -13.01 -6.60
CA VAL A 332 9.62 -11.57 -6.48
C VAL A 332 10.06 -10.91 -7.80
N GLY A 333 10.64 -11.65 -8.74
CA GLY A 333 11.20 -11.10 -9.98
C GLY A 333 10.16 -10.85 -11.08
N GLU A 334 10.40 -9.81 -11.89
CA GLU A 334 9.67 -9.56 -13.13
C GLU A 334 9.90 -10.70 -14.11
N ASN A 335 8.84 -11.42 -14.45
CA ASN A 335 8.88 -12.47 -15.46
C ASN A 335 7.99 -12.01 -16.64
N GLU A 336 8.57 -11.24 -17.56
CA GLU A 336 7.89 -10.78 -18.79
C GLU A 336 7.36 -11.96 -19.64
N THR A 337 7.86 -13.18 -19.42
CA THR A 337 7.58 -14.36 -20.23
C THR A 337 6.63 -15.37 -19.58
N ARG A 338 6.39 -15.32 -18.26
CA ARG A 338 5.47 -16.26 -17.59
C ARG A 338 4.08 -15.64 -17.44
N LYS A 339 3.21 -15.96 -18.40
CA LYS A 339 1.73 -15.88 -18.28
C LYS A 339 1.17 -16.88 -17.25
N THR A 340 1.90 -17.21 -16.19
CA THR A 340 1.43 -18.21 -15.22
C THR A 340 0.60 -17.52 -14.15
N LYS A 341 -0.70 -17.88 -14.14
CA LYS A 341 -1.75 -17.47 -13.21
C LYS A 341 -1.51 -18.02 -11.78
N ASP A 342 -0.29 -17.96 -11.27
CA ASP A 342 0.03 -18.50 -9.94
C ASP A 342 -0.18 -17.41 -8.88
N ALA A 343 -1.14 -17.66 -7.99
CA ALA A 343 -1.63 -16.75 -6.94
C ALA A 343 -0.59 -16.37 -5.86
N GLY A 344 0.70 -16.71 -6.06
CA GLY A 344 1.78 -16.53 -5.11
C GLY A 344 2.87 -15.54 -5.51
N ASN A 345 2.81 -14.94 -6.71
CA ASN A 345 3.78 -13.93 -7.16
C ASN A 345 3.34 -12.52 -6.77
N ILE A 346 4.28 -11.67 -6.33
CA ILE A 346 4.00 -10.31 -5.84
C ILE A 346 3.39 -9.39 -6.91
N ASN A 347 3.83 -9.48 -8.17
CA ASN A 347 3.29 -8.68 -9.27
C ASN A 347 1.88 -9.14 -9.62
N HIS A 348 1.60 -10.44 -9.58
CA HIS A 348 0.23 -10.95 -9.77
C HIS A 348 -0.69 -10.44 -8.66
N ASN A 349 -0.27 -10.54 -7.40
CA ASN A 349 -1.05 -10.05 -6.26
C ASN A 349 -1.23 -8.52 -6.30
N TRP A 350 -0.22 -7.79 -6.79
CA TRP A 350 -0.31 -6.34 -7.01
C TRP A 350 -1.32 -5.99 -8.11
N GLU A 351 -1.31 -6.70 -9.24
CA GLU A 351 -2.28 -6.49 -10.32
C GLU A 351 -3.71 -6.85 -9.87
N GLU A 352 -3.89 -7.92 -9.08
CA GLU A 352 -5.19 -8.26 -8.48
C GLU A 352 -5.65 -7.21 -7.46
N LEU A 353 -4.74 -6.69 -6.63
CA LEU A 353 -5.05 -5.59 -5.71
C LEU A 353 -5.45 -4.33 -6.48
N LYS A 354 -4.69 -3.95 -7.50
CA LYS A 354 -4.97 -2.81 -8.38
C LYS A 354 -6.32 -2.95 -9.07
N LYS A 355 -6.64 -4.16 -9.56
CA LYS A 355 -7.94 -4.48 -10.15
C LYS A 355 -9.07 -4.29 -9.14
N LYS A 356 -8.96 -4.83 -7.93
CA LYS A 356 -9.97 -4.66 -6.87
C LYS A 356 -10.14 -3.20 -6.43
N ILE A 357 -9.04 -2.45 -6.29
CA ILE A 357 -9.09 -1.01 -5.97
C ILE A 357 -9.83 -0.26 -7.08
N THR A 358 -9.56 -0.61 -8.35
CA THR A 358 -10.23 -0.02 -9.51
C THR A 358 -11.73 -0.36 -9.53
N GLU A 359 -12.09 -1.60 -9.22
CA GLU A 359 -13.49 -2.04 -9.10
C GLU A 359 -14.24 -1.24 -8.02
N TYR A 360 -13.69 -1.15 -6.80
CA TYR A 360 -14.30 -0.36 -5.73
C TYR A 360 -14.38 1.14 -6.05
N SER A 361 -13.37 1.69 -6.70
CA SER A 361 -13.40 3.08 -7.16
C SER A 361 -14.53 3.32 -8.17
N ASN A 362 -14.69 2.41 -9.12
CA ASN A 362 -15.74 2.49 -10.15
C ASN A 362 -17.15 2.35 -9.58
N ASP A 363 -17.34 1.52 -8.55
CA ASP A 363 -18.63 1.40 -7.85
C ASP A 363 -19.02 2.72 -7.15
N ILE A 364 -18.05 3.46 -6.62
CA ILE A 364 -18.26 4.76 -5.98
C ILE A 364 -18.58 5.84 -7.03
N TYR A 365 -17.68 6.00 -8.01
CA TYR A 365 -17.79 7.02 -9.04
C TYR A 365 -16.97 6.60 -10.27
N LYS A 366 -17.64 6.52 -11.42
CA LYS A 366 -17.03 6.15 -12.70
C LYS A 366 -17.43 7.12 -13.78
N HIS A 367 -16.44 7.73 -14.43
CA HIS A 367 -16.65 8.52 -15.62
C HIS A 367 -16.74 7.59 -16.85
N GLU A 368 -17.78 7.72 -17.65
CA GLU A 368 -18.00 6.95 -18.88
C GLU A 368 -18.09 7.89 -20.10
N MET A 369 -18.05 7.34 -21.32
CA MET A 369 -18.15 8.16 -22.54
C MET A 369 -19.47 8.96 -22.62
N ASN A 370 -20.56 8.43 -22.05
CA ASN A 370 -21.90 9.02 -22.15
C ASN A 370 -22.47 9.44 -20.79
N GLY A 371 -21.62 9.71 -19.79
CA GLY A 371 -22.06 10.20 -18.49
C GLY A 371 -21.22 9.68 -17.32
N VAL A 372 -21.83 9.65 -16.14
CA VAL A 372 -21.22 9.18 -14.90
C VAL A 372 -22.08 8.07 -14.30
N SER A 373 -21.44 7.02 -13.80
CA SER A 373 -22.08 5.89 -13.13
C SER A 373 -21.44 5.66 -11.75
N GLY A 374 -22.00 4.73 -10.97
CA GLY A 374 -21.63 4.52 -9.57
C GLY A 374 -22.59 5.18 -8.58
N HIS A 375 -22.30 4.99 -7.29
CA HIS A 375 -23.19 5.40 -6.21
C HIS A 375 -23.40 6.92 -6.14
N ILE A 376 -22.33 7.71 -6.29
CA ILE A 376 -22.42 9.18 -6.26
C ILE A 376 -23.17 9.71 -7.49
N ALA A 377 -22.93 9.15 -8.66
CA ALA A 377 -23.65 9.52 -9.88
C ALA A 377 -25.17 9.28 -9.73
N ARG A 378 -25.56 8.16 -9.12
CA ARG A 378 -26.98 7.84 -8.85
C ARG A 378 -27.63 8.83 -7.88
N ILE A 379 -26.89 9.34 -6.88
CA ILE A 379 -27.39 10.39 -5.98
C ILE A 379 -27.67 11.65 -6.77
N ILE A 380 -26.71 12.11 -7.60
CA ILE A 380 -26.88 13.30 -8.44
C ILE A 380 -28.09 13.13 -9.37
N THR A 381 -28.27 11.97 -10.02
CA THR A 381 -29.43 11.70 -10.88
C THR A 381 -30.76 11.75 -10.13
N ASN A 382 -30.85 11.16 -8.94
CA ASN A 382 -32.08 11.18 -8.15
C ASN A 382 -32.41 12.59 -7.64
N MET A 383 -31.39 13.35 -7.21
CA MET A 383 -31.56 14.75 -6.84
C MET A 383 -32.05 15.61 -8.00
N GLY A 384 -31.46 15.44 -9.19
CA GLY A 384 -31.91 16.14 -10.40
C GLY A 384 -33.34 15.78 -10.78
N THR A 385 -33.73 14.51 -10.62
CA THR A 385 -35.10 14.04 -10.84
C THR A 385 -36.10 14.71 -9.88
N TYR A 386 -35.73 14.83 -8.60
CA TYR A 386 -36.56 15.49 -7.61
C TYR A 386 -36.65 17.00 -7.86
N ALA A 387 -35.52 17.67 -8.12
CA ALA A 387 -35.47 19.08 -8.47
C ALA A 387 -36.26 19.38 -9.76
N GLY A 388 -36.28 18.45 -10.72
CA GLY A 388 -37.12 18.53 -11.93
C GLY A 388 -38.62 18.63 -11.65
N LYS A 389 -39.11 18.22 -10.47
CA LYS A 389 -40.50 18.45 -10.04
C LYS A 389 -40.81 19.92 -9.78
N PHE A 390 -39.83 20.82 -9.82
CA PHE A 390 -40.00 22.25 -9.63
C PHE A 390 -39.98 23.04 -10.95
N THR A 391 -39.92 22.35 -12.10
CA THR A 391 -40.25 22.91 -13.43
C THR A 391 -41.75 23.18 -13.55
N GLU A 392 -42.21 23.96 -14.53
CA GLU A 392 -43.60 24.45 -14.59
C GLU A 392 -44.67 23.37 -14.36
N GLU A 393 -44.69 22.34 -15.22
CA GLU A 393 -45.70 21.28 -15.16
C GLU A 393 -45.48 20.32 -13.98
N GLY A 394 -44.22 20.09 -13.60
CA GLY A 394 -43.89 19.29 -12.41
C GLY A 394 -44.35 19.98 -11.12
N PHE A 395 -44.16 21.28 -11.02
CA PHE A 395 -44.45 22.05 -9.82
C PHE A 395 -45.95 22.23 -9.66
N LYS A 396 -46.65 22.46 -10.77
CA LYS A 396 -48.11 22.42 -10.83
C LYS A 396 -48.68 21.10 -10.30
N ALA A 397 -48.09 19.96 -10.68
CA ALA A 397 -48.50 18.65 -10.17
C ALA A 397 -48.23 18.52 -8.66
N THR A 398 -47.05 18.97 -8.20
CA THR A 398 -46.67 18.97 -6.78
C THR A 398 -47.63 19.82 -5.92
N VAL A 399 -47.93 21.05 -6.35
CA VAL A 399 -48.87 21.95 -5.67
C VAL A 399 -50.30 21.38 -5.69
N LYS A 400 -50.70 20.70 -6.78
CA LYS A 400 -51.99 20.01 -6.84
C LYS A 400 -52.10 18.92 -5.78
N GLU A 401 -51.06 18.11 -5.62
CA GLU A 401 -51.00 17.05 -4.60
C GLU A 401 -51.11 17.64 -3.19
N TRP A 402 -50.40 18.74 -2.91
CA TRP A 402 -50.54 19.47 -1.64
C TRP A 402 -51.96 19.96 -1.41
N ILE A 403 -52.62 20.54 -2.42
CA ILE A 403 -54.00 21.01 -2.28
C ILE A 403 -54.96 19.84 -2.08
N ILE A 404 -54.79 18.72 -2.78
CA ILE A 404 -55.58 17.50 -2.56
C ILE A 404 -55.47 17.06 -1.11
N ASN A 405 -54.25 17.04 -0.54
CA ASN A 405 -54.04 16.70 0.87
C ASN A 405 -54.72 17.70 1.81
N ILE A 406 -54.73 19.00 1.47
CA ILE A 406 -55.43 20.04 2.25
C ILE A 406 -56.95 19.86 2.22
N VAL A 407 -57.53 19.49 1.08
CA VAL A 407 -58.98 19.27 0.92
C VAL A 407 -59.42 17.83 1.21
N ASN A 408 -58.50 16.99 1.67
CA ASN A 408 -58.77 15.60 2.01
C ASN A 408 -59.64 15.49 3.27
N ASP A 409 -60.24 14.32 3.49
CA ASP A 409 -61.17 14.03 4.59
C ASP A 409 -60.60 14.27 6.00
N GLU A 410 -59.27 14.32 6.13
CA GLU A 410 -58.60 14.54 7.41
C GLU A 410 -58.66 15.99 7.92
N ASN A 411 -58.98 16.97 7.05
CA ASN A 411 -59.09 18.38 7.45
C ASN A 411 -60.54 18.80 7.75
N GLU A 412 -60.99 18.58 8.99
CA GLU A 412 -62.37 18.86 9.42
C GLU A 412 -62.84 20.29 9.08
N TYR A 413 -61.96 21.29 9.19
CA TYR A 413 -62.32 22.69 8.93
C TYR A 413 -62.53 22.96 7.44
N VAL A 414 -61.62 22.50 6.58
CA VAL A 414 -61.73 22.66 5.13
C VAL A 414 -62.97 21.90 4.64
N ASN A 415 -63.21 20.71 5.18
CA ASN A 415 -64.39 19.92 4.85
C ASN A 415 -65.69 20.59 5.31
N ASP A 416 -65.79 21.14 6.52
CA ASP A 416 -66.97 21.90 6.94
C ASP A 416 -67.26 23.08 5.99
N LYS A 417 -66.22 23.77 5.51
CA LYS A 417 -66.38 24.86 4.53
C LYS A 417 -66.82 24.37 3.16
N LEU A 418 -66.25 23.28 2.67
CA LEU A 418 -66.64 22.68 1.39
C LEU A 418 -68.07 22.12 1.46
N GLN A 419 -68.44 21.50 2.58
CA GLN A 419 -69.78 20.98 2.84
C GLN A 419 -70.80 22.13 2.90
N LYS A 420 -70.53 23.20 3.65
CA LYS A 420 -71.36 24.41 3.65
C LYS A 420 -71.47 25.05 2.27
N TYR A 421 -70.42 25.02 1.45
CA TYR A 421 -70.48 25.51 0.08
C TYR A 421 -71.42 24.65 -0.77
N LEU A 422 -71.37 23.32 -0.66
CA LEU A 422 -72.28 22.41 -1.35
C LEU A 422 -73.74 22.59 -0.89
N GLU A 423 -73.97 22.77 0.41
CA GLU A 423 -75.28 23.03 1.00
C GLU A 423 -75.88 24.37 0.57
N ASN A 424 -75.09 25.45 0.57
CA ASN A 424 -75.56 26.79 0.20
C ASN A 424 -75.81 26.94 -1.30
N ASN A 425 -75.20 26.08 -2.12
CA ASN A 425 -75.39 26.07 -3.58
C ASN A 425 -76.28 24.91 -4.04
N TYR A 426 -77.10 24.38 -3.13
CA TYR A 426 -77.98 23.26 -3.39
C TYR A 426 -78.93 23.55 -4.57
N GLY A 427 -78.77 22.76 -5.65
CA GLY A 427 -79.52 22.90 -6.91
C GLY A 427 -78.74 23.51 -8.08
N GLN A 428 -77.57 24.13 -7.85
CA GLN A 428 -76.70 24.67 -8.91
C GLN A 428 -75.46 23.82 -9.19
N VAL A 429 -75.11 22.90 -8.28
CA VAL A 429 -73.96 22.01 -8.41
C VAL A 429 -74.37 20.69 -9.09
N SER A 430 -73.59 20.26 -10.09
CA SER A 430 -73.86 19.06 -10.90
C SER A 430 -74.07 17.79 -10.06
N HIS A 431 -74.95 16.89 -10.53
CA HIS A 431 -75.20 15.60 -9.90
C HIS A 431 -73.96 14.66 -9.89
N THR A 432 -72.96 14.91 -10.74
CA THR A 432 -71.69 14.16 -10.78
C THR A 432 -70.77 14.42 -9.59
N TYR A 433 -71.07 15.43 -8.77
CA TYR A 433 -70.31 15.75 -7.54
C TYR A 433 -71.05 15.32 -6.26
N LYS A 434 -72.15 14.55 -6.42
CA LYS A 434 -72.96 13.99 -5.33
C LYS A 434 -72.71 12.48 -5.19
N ASN A 435 -72.88 11.94 -3.99
CA ASN A 435 -72.86 10.48 -3.78
C ASN A 435 -74.11 9.80 -4.38
N ALA A 436 -74.01 8.49 -4.62
CA ALA A 436 -75.06 7.69 -5.30
C ALA A 436 -76.40 7.62 -4.54
N ASP A 437 -76.43 8.00 -3.25
CA ASP A 437 -77.60 8.07 -2.39
C ASP A 437 -78.25 9.48 -2.32
N GLY A 438 -77.68 10.47 -3.02
CA GLY A 438 -78.21 11.83 -3.09
C GLY A 438 -77.82 12.73 -1.91
N THR A 439 -76.92 12.28 -1.03
CA THR A 439 -76.37 13.08 0.08
C THR A 439 -75.37 14.15 -0.42
N ASN A 440 -75.22 15.25 0.32
CA ASN A 440 -74.31 16.37 0.01
C ASN A 440 -72.86 16.12 0.46
N ASP A 441 -72.43 14.86 0.58
CA ASP A 441 -71.09 14.53 1.04
C ASP A 441 -70.03 14.83 -0.03
N ILE A 442 -68.84 15.23 0.44
CA ILE A 442 -67.71 15.62 -0.40
C ILE A 442 -67.18 14.38 -1.12
N THR A 443 -67.16 14.42 -2.46
CA THR A 443 -66.62 13.32 -3.28
C THR A 443 -65.16 13.58 -3.68
N ASP A 444 -64.37 12.52 -3.92
CA ASP A 444 -63.00 12.66 -4.45
C ASP A 444 -62.97 13.38 -5.81
N THR A 445 -64.02 13.22 -6.61
CA THR A 445 -64.21 13.95 -7.87
C THR A 445 -64.34 15.45 -7.62
N PHE A 446 -65.09 15.85 -6.60
CA PHE A 446 -65.23 17.26 -6.20
C PHE A 446 -63.93 17.82 -5.63
N ARG A 447 -63.23 17.07 -4.76
CA ARG A 447 -61.91 17.46 -4.23
C ARG A 447 -60.89 17.69 -5.34
N ASN A 448 -60.82 16.77 -6.30
CA ASN A 448 -59.93 16.88 -7.45
C ASN A 448 -60.24 18.10 -8.33
N LEU A 449 -61.53 18.41 -8.52
CA LEU A 449 -61.95 19.60 -9.26
C LEU A 449 -61.54 20.88 -8.54
N ILE A 450 -61.82 20.98 -7.23
CA ILE A 450 -61.42 22.12 -6.40
C ILE A 450 -59.90 22.30 -6.45
N ALA A 451 -59.14 21.22 -6.27
CA ALA A 451 -57.68 21.26 -6.36
C ALA A 451 -57.21 21.76 -7.73
N GLN A 452 -57.82 21.27 -8.81
CA GLN A 452 -57.48 21.71 -10.17
C GLN A 452 -57.76 23.21 -10.40
N VAL A 453 -58.90 23.71 -9.91
CA VAL A 453 -59.27 25.13 -10.03
C VAL A 453 -58.32 26.02 -9.22
N ILE A 454 -57.98 25.61 -7.99
CA ILE A 454 -57.04 26.36 -7.15
C ILE A 454 -55.66 26.40 -7.81
N VAL A 455 -55.14 25.27 -8.29
CA VAL A 455 -53.85 25.18 -8.98
C VAL A 455 -53.80 26.07 -10.21
N GLN A 456 -54.84 26.08 -11.05
CA GLN A 456 -54.88 26.97 -12.23
C GLN A 456 -54.79 28.44 -11.84
N LYS A 457 -55.42 28.82 -10.73
CA LYS A 457 -55.39 30.19 -10.24
C LYS A 457 -54.01 30.57 -9.69
N LEU A 458 -53.40 29.67 -8.91
CA LEU A 458 -52.03 29.83 -8.42
C LEU A 458 -51.00 29.86 -9.57
N GLN A 459 -51.23 29.11 -10.65
CA GLN A 459 -50.36 29.12 -11.82
C GLN A 459 -50.21 30.52 -12.42
N ASN A 460 -51.33 31.22 -12.59
CA ASN A 460 -51.33 32.55 -13.20
C ASN A 460 -50.87 33.65 -12.24
N GLU A 461 -51.20 33.53 -10.95
CA GLU A 461 -51.02 34.62 -9.97
C GLU A 461 -49.71 34.48 -9.17
N VAL A 462 -49.20 33.26 -8.96
CA VAL A 462 -48.16 32.97 -7.95
C VAL A 462 -46.92 32.30 -8.55
N ILE A 463 -47.09 31.25 -9.35
CA ILE A 463 -45.98 30.40 -9.82
C ILE A 463 -45.58 30.62 -11.30
N LYS A 464 -46.05 31.72 -11.92
CA LYS A 464 -45.87 31.99 -13.36
C LYS A 464 -44.41 32.03 -13.87
N ASP A 465 -43.47 32.37 -12.99
CA ASP A 465 -42.05 32.58 -13.34
C ASP A 465 -41.16 31.41 -12.90
N ILE A 466 -41.73 30.34 -12.35
CA ILE A 466 -40.99 29.26 -11.68
C ILE A 466 -40.01 28.56 -12.63
N ASP A 467 -40.44 28.31 -13.86
CA ASP A 467 -39.64 27.59 -14.86
C ASP A 467 -38.41 28.41 -15.27
N ARG A 468 -38.60 29.71 -15.49
CA ARG A 468 -37.50 30.64 -15.82
C ARG A 468 -36.45 30.69 -14.72
N MET A 469 -36.85 30.50 -13.45
CA MET A 469 -35.98 30.53 -12.29
C MET A 469 -35.24 29.21 -12.07
N VAL A 470 -35.92 28.09 -12.26
CA VAL A 470 -35.43 26.75 -11.91
C VAL A 470 -34.65 26.09 -13.04
N THR A 471 -35.06 26.27 -14.31
CA THR A 471 -34.43 25.62 -15.47
C THR A 471 -32.93 25.88 -15.59
N PRO A 472 -32.40 27.11 -15.40
CA PRO A 472 -30.95 27.36 -15.45
C PRO A 472 -30.14 26.58 -14.41
N LEU A 473 -30.74 26.32 -13.24
CA LEU A 473 -30.10 25.54 -12.17
C LEU A 473 -30.06 24.05 -12.52
N LEU A 474 -31.12 23.53 -13.14
CA LEU A 474 -31.19 22.13 -13.58
C LEU A 474 -30.20 21.82 -14.70
N GLU A 475 -29.91 22.80 -15.55
CA GLU A 475 -29.00 22.70 -16.70
C GLU A 475 -27.53 23.00 -16.36
N ALA A 476 -27.23 23.37 -15.11
CA ALA A 476 -25.87 23.71 -14.70
C ALA A 476 -24.90 22.53 -14.91
N ALA A 477 -23.73 22.83 -15.49
CA ALA A 477 -22.71 21.84 -15.79
C ALA A 477 -22.00 21.32 -14.52
N ASP A 478 -21.77 22.24 -13.57
CA ASP A 478 -21.01 22.01 -12.35
C ASP A 478 -21.87 22.22 -11.10
N ASP A 479 -21.40 21.67 -9.97
CA ASP A 479 -22.03 21.83 -8.66
C ASP A 479 -23.49 21.38 -8.59
N LYS A 480 -23.82 20.33 -9.36
CA LYS A 480 -25.19 19.85 -9.58
C LYS A 480 -25.99 19.62 -8.29
N ILE A 481 -25.33 19.14 -7.23
CA ILE A 481 -25.99 18.91 -5.94
C ILE A 481 -26.54 20.23 -5.38
N ASN A 482 -25.72 21.28 -5.31
CA ASN A 482 -26.14 22.58 -4.80
C ASN A 482 -27.17 23.24 -5.73
N GLN A 483 -26.99 23.10 -7.04
CA GLN A 483 -27.93 23.65 -8.03
C GLN A 483 -29.31 22.99 -7.92
N TYR A 484 -29.37 21.67 -7.72
CA TYR A 484 -30.62 20.95 -7.51
C TYR A 484 -31.29 21.31 -6.18
N LEU A 485 -30.54 21.52 -5.10
CA LEU A 485 -31.10 22.01 -3.84
C LEU A 485 -31.64 23.44 -3.99
N GLN A 486 -30.91 24.30 -4.69
CA GLN A 486 -31.32 25.68 -4.95
C GLN A 486 -32.57 25.76 -5.82
N ALA A 487 -32.72 24.86 -6.80
CA ALA A 487 -33.93 24.72 -7.60
C ALA A 487 -35.16 24.41 -6.75
N VAL A 488 -35.04 23.47 -5.81
CA VAL A 488 -36.11 23.15 -4.86
C VAL A 488 -36.43 24.35 -3.96
N GLN A 489 -35.40 25.01 -3.42
CA GLN A 489 -35.56 26.18 -2.55
C GLN A 489 -36.28 27.34 -3.26
N MET A 490 -35.80 27.73 -4.46
CA MET A 490 -36.45 28.78 -5.27
C MET A 490 -37.88 28.42 -5.63
N GLY A 491 -38.13 27.13 -5.88
CA GLY A 491 -39.44 26.51 -5.97
C GLY A 491 -40.41 26.94 -4.87
N CYS A 492 -40.02 26.60 -3.64
CA CYS A 492 -40.78 26.88 -2.43
C CYS A 492 -40.89 28.38 -2.14
N ASP A 493 -39.80 29.13 -2.28
CA ASP A 493 -39.75 30.57 -2.00
C ASP A 493 -40.69 31.36 -2.90
N GLN A 494 -40.73 31.04 -4.19
CA GLN A 494 -41.62 31.68 -5.14
C GLN A 494 -43.09 31.42 -4.81
N LEU A 495 -43.44 30.20 -4.43
CA LEU A 495 -44.80 29.87 -4.01
C LEU A 495 -45.18 30.62 -2.73
N ALA A 496 -44.32 30.58 -1.71
CA ALA A 496 -44.57 31.24 -0.43
C ALA A 496 -44.69 32.75 -0.59
N GLY A 497 -43.71 33.39 -1.23
CA GLY A 497 -43.70 34.83 -1.46
C GLY A 497 -44.82 35.32 -2.36
N GLY A 498 -45.17 34.56 -3.41
CA GLY A 498 -46.28 34.93 -4.29
C GLY A 498 -47.65 34.77 -3.62
N LEU A 499 -47.85 33.73 -2.80
CA LEU A 499 -49.05 33.60 -1.96
C LEU A 499 -49.17 34.78 -1.01
N GLU A 500 -48.08 35.18 -0.36
CA GLU A 500 -48.04 36.34 0.53
C GLU A 500 -48.43 37.64 -0.21
N GLY A 501 -47.90 37.84 -1.42
CA GLY A 501 -48.26 38.99 -2.26
C GLY A 501 -49.74 39.04 -2.65
N VAL A 502 -50.35 37.90 -3.02
CA VAL A 502 -51.78 37.84 -3.35
C VAL A 502 -52.66 38.11 -2.13
N ILE A 503 -52.27 37.57 -0.97
CA ILE A 503 -52.98 37.80 0.29
C ILE A 503 -52.95 39.30 0.64
N GLU A 504 -51.79 39.94 0.54
CA GLU A 504 -51.64 41.36 0.85
C GLU A 504 -52.37 42.26 -0.16
N ALA A 505 -52.36 41.93 -1.45
CA ALA A 505 -53.09 42.68 -2.47
C ALA A 505 -54.63 42.65 -2.23
N LYS A 506 -55.19 41.48 -1.87
CA LYS A 506 -56.62 41.37 -1.53
C LYS A 506 -56.99 42.13 -0.28
N ARG A 507 -56.09 42.16 0.70
CA ARG A 507 -56.26 42.93 1.93
C ARG A 507 -56.33 44.43 1.64
N VAL A 508 -55.44 44.96 0.80
CA VAL A 508 -55.45 46.38 0.40
C VAL A 508 -56.73 46.73 -0.39
N ALA A 509 -57.19 45.84 -1.27
CA ALA A 509 -58.42 46.06 -2.05
C ALA A 509 -59.70 46.06 -1.20
N GLN A 510 -59.79 45.25 -0.14
CA GLN A 510 -60.91 45.27 0.80
C GLN A 510 -60.94 46.58 1.61
N MET A 511 -59.78 47.11 1.96
CA MET A 511 -59.68 48.36 2.71
C MET A 511 -60.06 49.60 1.90
N SER A 512 -59.85 49.59 0.58
CA SER A 512 -60.26 50.72 -0.27
C SER A 512 -61.75 50.71 -0.62
N TYR A 513 -62.52 49.74 -0.13
CA TYR A 513 -63.98 49.62 -0.32
C TYR A 513 -64.78 50.02 0.94
N ASP A 514 -64.09 50.09 2.08
CA ASP A 514 -64.68 50.46 3.38
C ASP A 514 -64.37 51.93 3.78
N ASP A 515 -63.64 52.67 2.93
CA ASP A 515 -63.50 54.14 2.89
C ASP A 515 -64.34 54.70 1.74
#